data_AF-A0A953HCP6-F1
#
_entry.id   AF-A0A953HCP6-F1
#
_cell.length_a   1.000
_cell.length_b   1.000
_cell.length_c   1.000
_cell.angle_alpha   90.00
_cell.angle_beta   90.00
_cell.angle_gamma   90.00
#
_symmetry.space_group_name_H-M   'P 1'
#
loop_
_entity.id
_entity.type
_entity.pdbx_description
1 polymer ?
#
loop_
_entity_poly.entity_id
_entity_poly.type
_entity_poly.pdbx_seq_one_letter_code
_entity_poly.pdbx_strand_id
1 'polypeptide(L)' 'MTYQYQFWKGSLGQDYMARGHLGQFIYVHPELALVIVRLGKDQGDVVWQQVFERIAVFYSKAGSSGGQ' A
#
# COMPACT_ATOMS: atom_id res chain seq x y z
N MET A 1 -4.53 -0.96 13.16
CA MET A 1 -5.28 -0.79 11.90
C MET A 1 -6.75 -0.83 12.24
N THR A 2 -7.55 0.06 11.66
CA THR A 2 -9.01 0.03 11.78
C THR A 2 -9.61 -0.50 10.48
N TYR A 3 -10.74 -1.20 10.59
CA TYR A 3 -11.45 -1.72 9.43
C TYR A 3 -12.67 -0.86 9.15
N GLN A 4 -12.85 -0.40 7.91
CA GLN A 4 -13.97 0.44 7.53
C GLN A 4 -14.33 0.21 6.05
N TYR A 5 -15.62 0.04 5.76
CA TYR A 5 -16.14 -0.13 4.39
C TYR A 5 -15.41 -1.20 3.56
N GLN A 6 -15.06 -2.33 4.18
CA GLN A 6 -14.31 -3.43 3.56
C GLN A 6 -12.81 -3.17 3.28
N PHE A 7 -12.25 -2.08 3.84
CA PHE A 7 -10.84 -1.75 3.75
C PHE A 7 -10.18 -1.73 5.13
N TRP A 8 -8.91 -2.12 5.14
CA TRP A 8 -7.99 -1.93 6.25
C TRP A 8 -7.31 -0.58 6.10
N LYS A 9 -7.50 0.31 7.08
CA LYS A 9 -6.75 1.57 7.13
C LYS A 9 -5.29 1.29 7.50
N GLY A 10 -4.37 1.83 6.70
CA GLY A 10 -2.94 1.68 6.87
C GLY A 10 -2.39 2.55 8.00
N SER A 11 -1.07 2.49 8.18
CA SER A 11 -0.38 3.20 9.26
C SER A 11 0.24 4.54 8.80
N LEU A 12 0.32 4.75 7.49
CA LEU A 12 0.94 5.90 6.85
C LEU A 12 -0.14 6.84 6.31
N GLY A 13 -0.72 7.63 7.22
CA GLY A 13 -1.66 8.69 6.87
C GLY A 13 -3.05 8.17 6.48
N GLN A 14 -3.51 8.54 5.27
CA GLN A 14 -4.80 8.14 4.72
C GLN A 14 -4.68 6.96 3.74
N ASP A 15 -3.64 6.14 3.87
CA ASP A 15 -3.51 4.92 3.10
C ASP A 15 -4.49 3.84 3.57
N TYR A 16 -4.87 2.97 2.65
CA TYR A 16 -5.78 1.87 2.92
C TYR A 16 -5.56 0.71 1.96
N MET A 17 -5.97 -0.48 2.37
CA MET A 17 -5.84 -1.68 1.56
C MET A 17 -6.98 -2.67 1.72
N ALA A 18 -7.28 -3.39 0.65
CA ALA A 18 -8.08 -4.61 0.68
C ALA A 18 -7.15 -5.82 0.61
N ARG A 19 -7.48 -6.88 1.36
CA ARG A 19 -6.68 -8.12 1.43
C ARG A 19 -7.54 -9.33 1.07
N GLY A 20 -7.07 -10.12 0.11
CA GLY A 20 -7.54 -11.48 -0.15
C GLY A 20 -6.68 -12.51 0.59
N HIS A 21 -7.27 -13.68 0.86
CA HIS A 21 -6.67 -14.72 1.70
C HIS A 21 -5.48 -15.44 1.05
N LEU A 22 -5.34 -15.42 -0.28
CA LEU A 22 -4.16 -15.97 -0.98
C LEU A 22 -3.17 -14.86 -1.34
N GLY A 23 -3.09 -13.85 -0.48
CA GLY A 23 -2.20 -12.72 -0.65
C GLY A 23 -2.57 -11.82 -1.85
N GLN A 24 -3.85 -11.70 -2.20
CA GLN A 24 -4.24 -10.61 -3.08
C GLN A 24 -4.28 -9.30 -2.29
N PHE A 25 -3.83 -8.21 -2.92
CA PHE A 25 -3.90 -6.90 -2.31
C PHE A 25 -4.24 -5.84 -3.33
N ILE A 26 -5.07 -4.90 -2.89
CA ILE A 26 -5.17 -3.56 -3.48
C ILE A 26 -4.73 -2.61 -2.38
N TYR A 27 -3.62 -1.91 -2.58
CA TYR A 27 -3.12 -0.86 -1.68
C TYR A 27 -3.25 0.50 -2.37
N VAL A 28 -3.77 1.49 -1.66
CA VAL A 28 -4.02 2.83 -2.18
C VAL A 28 -3.40 3.86 -1.26
N HIS A 29 -2.61 4.77 -1.82
CA HIS A 29 -2.08 5.94 -1.16
C HIS A 29 -2.53 7.21 -1.91
N PRO A 30 -3.65 7.84 -1.50
CA PRO A 30 -4.29 8.92 -2.27
C PRO A 30 -3.40 10.13 -2.51
N GLU A 31 -2.66 10.57 -1.48
CA GLU A 31 -1.82 11.78 -1.56
C GLU A 31 -0.66 11.63 -2.56
N LEU A 32 -0.25 10.39 -2.85
CA LEU A 32 0.81 10.09 -3.81
C LEU A 32 0.25 9.69 -5.19
N ALA A 33 -1.08 9.71 -5.35
CA ALA A 33 -1.77 9.15 -6.51
C ALA A 33 -1.29 7.72 -6.86
N LEU A 34 -0.98 6.91 -5.83
CA LEU A 34 -0.36 5.61 -5.97
C LEU A 34 -1.37 4.49 -5.68
N VAL A 35 -1.46 3.55 -6.61
CA VAL A 35 -2.21 2.29 -6.43
C VAL A 35 -1.25 1.13 -6.71
N ILE A 36 -1.21 0.15 -5.80
CA ILE A 36 -0.44 -1.08 -5.96
C ILE A 36 -1.41 -2.26 -5.96
N VAL A 37 -1.32 -3.10 -6.99
CA VAL A 37 -2.11 -4.34 -7.11
C VAL A 37 -1.17 -5.54 -7.07
N ARG A 38 -1.41 -6.46 -6.12
CA ARG A 38 -0.74 -7.78 -6.05
C ARG A 38 -1.75 -8.88 -6.29
N LEU A 39 -1.52 -9.71 -7.30
CA LEU A 39 -2.35 -10.88 -7.61
C LEU A 39 -1.62 -12.16 -7.18
N GLY A 40 -1.62 -12.44 -5.87
CA GLY A 40 -1.01 -13.63 -5.30
C GLY A 40 -1.86 -14.90 -5.42
N LYS A 41 -1.19 -16.05 -5.27
CA LYS A 41 -1.80 -17.37 -5.02
C LYS A 41 -1.50 -17.93 -3.62
N ASP A 42 -0.68 -17.19 -2.85
CA ASP A 42 -0.40 -17.41 -1.44
C ASP A 42 0.17 -16.11 -0.81
N GLN A 43 0.26 -16.12 0.52
CA GLN A 43 0.84 -15.03 1.29
C GLN A 43 2.38 -15.03 1.24
N GLY A 44 3.02 -16.18 1.05
CA GLY A 44 4.45 -16.37 1.30
C GLY A 44 4.87 -15.99 2.73
N ASP A 45 6.17 -15.94 2.97
CA ASP A 45 6.76 -15.45 4.22
C ASP A 45 7.09 -13.95 4.10
N VAL A 46 6.09 -13.15 3.75
CA VAL A 46 6.25 -11.71 3.48
C VAL A 46 5.15 -10.90 4.16
N VAL A 47 5.58 -9.86 4.87
CA VAL A 47 4.69 -8.83 5.42
C VAL A 47 4.39 -7.81 4.32
N TRP A 48 3.48 -8.14 3.41
CA TRP A 48 3.18 -7.34 2.19
C TRP A 48 2.86 -5.88 2.46
N GLN A 49 2.19 -5.57 3.57
CA GLN A 49 1.95 -4.20 3.99
C GLN A 49 3.25 -3.39 4.08
N GLN A 50 4.29 -3.91 4.74
CA GLN A 50 5.57 -3.20 4.88
C GLN A 50 6.26 -2.99 3.53
N VAL A 51 6.06 -3.91 2.59
CA VAL A 51 6.57 -3.77 1.22
C VAL A 51 5.88 -2.59 0.53
N PHE A 52 4.54 -2.51 0.61
CA PHE A 52 3.78 -1.42 -0.01
C PHE A 52 4.10 -0.07 0.63
N GLU A 53 4.21 -0.01 1.96
CA GLU A 53 4.61 1.19 2.70
C GLU A 53 6.01 1.67 2.29
N ARG A 54 6.98 0.76 2.11
CA ARG A 54 8.33 1.10 1.64
C ARG A 54 8.33 1.63 0.20
N ILE A 55 7.50 1.07 -0.67
CA ILE A 55 7.33 1.57 -2.04
C ILE A 55 6.73 2.98 -2.02
N ALA A 56 5.70 3.22 -1.20
CA ALA A 56 5.12 4.55 -1.04
C ALA A 56 6.14 5.57 -0.54
N VAL A 57 6.96 5.21 0.45
CA VAL A 57 8.07 6.06 0.96
C VAL A 57 9.13 6.36 -0.10
N PHE A 58 9.40 5.42 -1.00
CA PHE A 58 10.32 5.67 -2.13
C PHE A 58 9.76 6.74 -3.08
N TYR A 59 8.47 6.63 -3.44
CA TYR A 59 7.83 7.59 -4.34
C TYR A 59 7.59 8.97 -3.71
N SER A 60 7.35 9.05 -2.39
CA SER A 60 7.23 10.35 -1.71
C SER A 60 8.52 11.17 -1.78
N LYS A 61 9.68 10.50 -1.74
CA LYS A 61 11.00 11.14 -1.90
C LYS A 61 11.29 11.51 -3.35
N ALA A 62 10.94 10.65 -4.31
CA ALA A 62 11.18 10.88 -5.73
C ALA A 62 10.39 12.08 -6.30
N GLY A 63 9.19 12.34 -5.78
CA GLY A 63 8.41 13.53 -6.15
C GLY A 63 9.01 14.86 -5.67
N SER A 64 10.00 14.83 -4.77
CA SER A 64 10.61 16.03 -4.18
C SER A 64 11.85 16.53 -4.93
N SER A 65 12.33 15.81 -5.96
CA SER A 65 13.57 16.12 -6.68
C SER A 65 13.37 16.65 -8.12
N GLY A 66 12.14 17.01 -8.49
CA GLY A 66 11.79 17.44 -9.85
C GLY A 66 11.54 18.93 -10.06
N GLY A 67 11.92 19.80 -9.11
CA GLY A 67 11.71 21.25 -9.20
C GLY A 67 12.85 22.04 -8.60
N GLN A 68 13.95 22.16 -9.36
CA GLN A 68 14.90 23.26 -9.31
C GLN A 68 15.48 23.47 -10.71
#